data_AF-A0A821GPM8-F1
#
_entry.id   AF-A0A821GPM8-F1
#
_cell.length_a   1.000
_cell.length_b   1.000
_cell.length_c   1.000
_cell.angle_alpha   90.00
_cell.angle_beta   90.00
_cell.angle_gamma   90.00
#
_symmetry.space_group_name_H-M   'P 1'
#
loop_
_entity.id
_entity.type
_entity.pdbx_description
1 polymer ?
#
loop_
_entity_poly.entity_id
_entity_poly.type
_entity_poly.pdbx_seq_one_letter_code
_entity_poly.pdbx_strand_id
1 'polypeptide(L)'
;IPEEHREKIDEWLKIDFQMRIDEHITRSRCLFLVGPTQHGKRSWARSLGKHISFVINFSLRAWRDDVKYIILDDIPWTDISPIAKGLLVAPGNVNLTDKYMSKMNVKNNKPCIVCINDDEGERILHSDTGDYWKENGVWIPLRRGQKMF
;
A
#
# COMPACT_ATOMS: atom_id res chain seq x y z
N ILE A 1 1.23 -16.39 -7.61
CA ILE A 1 1.15 -15.07 -8.28
C ILE A 1 0.79 -15.34 -9.73
N PRO A 2 -0.23 -14.69 -10.31
CA PRO A 2 -0.56 -14.85 -11.73
C PRO A 2 0.61 -14.46 -12.62
N GLU A 3 0.93 -15.27 -13.62
CA GLU A 3 2.12 -15.09 -14.46
C GLU A 3 2.11 -13.73 -15.18
N GLU A 4 0.94 -13.28 -15.63
CA GLU A 4 0.72 -11.97 -16.27
C GLU A 4 1.07 -10.76 -15.40
N HIS A 5 1.24 -10.95 -14.09
CA HIS A 5 1.59 -9.90 -13.14
C HIS A 5 2.95 -10.10 -12.49
N ARG A 6 3.59 -11.25 -12.71
CA ARG A 6 4.85 -11.62 -12.06
C ARG A 6 5.92 -10.57 -12.30
N GLU A 7 6.16 -10.23 -13.56
CA GLU A 7 7.21 -9.26 -13.94
C GLU A 7 7.00 -7.91 -13.25
N LYS A 8 5.76 -7.39 -13.25
CA LYS A 8 5.41 -6.11 -12.64
C LYS A 8 5.56 -6.12 -11.11
N ILE A 9 5.21 -7.24 -10.47
CA ILE A 9 5.40 -7.42 -9.02
C ILE A 9 6.88 -7.55 -8.68
N ASP A 10 7.64 -8.34 -9.45
CA ASP A 10 9.06 -8.56 -9.23
C ASP A 10 9.87 -7.26 -9.44
N GLU A 11 9.49 -6.45 -10.43
CA GLU A 11 10.06 -5.12 -10.65
C GLU A 11 9.80 -4.20 -9.45
N TRP A 12 8.55 -4.14 -8.97
CA TRP A 12 8.21 -3.34 -7.78
C TRP A 12 8.96 -3.84 -6.52
N LEU A 13 9.05 -5.17 -6.33
CA LEU A 13 9.81 -5.75 -5.22
C LEU A 13 11.30 -5.37 -5.29
N LYS A 14 11.87 -5.33 -6.49
CA LYS A 14 13.27 -4.95 -6.67
C LYS A 14 13.48 -3.45 -6.41
N ILE A 15 12.72 -2.60 -7.07
CA ILE A 15 12.96 -1.14 -7.10
C ILE A 15 12.39 -0.45 -5.88
N ASP A 16 11.10 -0.65 -5.62
CA ASP A 16 10.35 0.09 -4.61
C ASP A 16 10.47 -0.54 -3.23
N PHE A 17 10.55 -1.88 -3.16
CA PHE A 17 10.62 -2.61 -1.89
C PHE A 17 12.06 -2.81 -1.38
N GLN A 18 12.98 -3.25 -2.25
CA GLN A 18 14.34 -3.63 -1.84
C GLN A 18 15.36 -2.48 -1.97
N MET A 19 15.47 -1.81 -3.12
CA MET A 19 16.49 -0.76 -3.35
C MET A 19 16.31 0.50 -2.48
N ARG A 20 15.12 0.72 -1.89
CA ARG A 20 14.88 1.84 -0.95
C ARG A 20 15.47 1.66 0.43
N ILE A 21 15.80 0.43 0.83
CA ILE A 21 16.46 0.20 2.12
C ILE A 21 17.88 0.80 2.09
N ASP A 22 18.48 0.93 0.90
CA ASP A 22 19.92 1.18 0.76
C ASP A 22 20.30 2.61 0.26
N GLU A 23 19.45 3.32 -0.50
CA GLU A 23 19.89 4.51 -1.30
C GLU A 23 19.21 5.88 -1.04
N HIS A 24 18.52 6.12 0.09
CA HIS A 24 17.96 7.45 0.44
C HIS A 24 16.98 8.09 -0.59
N ILE A 25 16.42 7.33 -1.53
CA ILE A 25 15.43 7.86 -2.48
C ILE A 25 14.16 8.30 -1.70
N THR A 26 13.53 9.40 -2.07
CA THR A 26 12.52 10.08 -1.22
C THR A 26 11.05 9.70 -1.46
N ARG A 27 10.69 9.00 -2.56
CA ARG A 27 9.30 8.60 -2.85
C ARG A 27 9.11 7.24 -3.56
N SER A 28 8.37 6.31 -2.94
CA SER A 28 8.07 4.98 -3.49
C SER A 28 6.71 4.95 -4.18
N ARG A 29 6.57 4.13 -5.21
CA ARG A 29 5.24 3.73 -5.69
C ARG A 29 4.64 2.75 -4.69
N CYS A 30 3.34 2.86 -4.44
CA CYS A 30 2.60 1.87 -3.65
C CYS A 30 2.07 0.74 -4.54
N LEU A 31 1.94 -0.47 -4.01
CA LEU A 31 1.40 -1.62 -4.73
C LEU A 31 -0.08 -1.79 -4.40
N PHE A 32 -0.97 -1.66 -5.39
CA PHE A 32 -2.38 -1.95 -5.25
C PHE A 32 -2.68 -3.36 -5.74
N LEU A 33 -3.07 -4.25 -4.83
CA LEU A 33 -3.65 -5.54 -5.15
C LEU A 33 -5.17 -5.39 -5.15
N VAL A 34 -5.75 -5.36 -6.34
CA VAL A 34 -7.19 -5.14 -6.55
C VAL A 34 -7.84 -6.47 -6.92
N GLY A 35 -9.02 -6.76 -6.39
CA GLY A 35 -9.78 -7.95 -6.77
C GLY A 35 -10.71 -8.41 -5.66
N PRO A 36 -11.48 -9.48 -5.84
CA PRO A 36 -12.42 -9.94 -4.82
C PRO A 36 -11.73 -10.48 -3.56
N THR A 37 -12.51 -10.75 -2.51
CA THR A 37 -12.03 -11.47 -1.33
C THR A 37 -11.50 -12.86 -1.70
N GLN A 38 -10.72 -13.49 -0.81
CA GLN A 38 -10.21 -14.86 -0.97
C GLN A 38 -9.22 -15.11 -2.14
N HIS A 39 -8.67 -14.07 -2.77
CA HIS A 39 -7.61 -14.20 -3.80
C HIS A 39 -6.18 -14.29 -3.20
N GLY A 40 -6.07 -14.29 -1.87
CA GLY A 40 -4.79 -14.42 -1.20
C GLY A 40 -3.95 -13.16 -1.08
N LYS A 41 -4.51 -12.00 -1.46
CA LYS A 41 -3.84 -10.69 -1.40
C LYS A 41 -3.15 -10.44 -0.06
N ARG A 42 -3.92 -10.56 1.03
CA ARG A 42 -3.46 -10.38 2.41
C ARG A 42 -2.36 -11.36 2.80
N SER A 43 -2.56 -12.66 2.57
CA SER A 43 -1.57 -13.66 3.01
C SER A 43 -0.26 -13.54 2.23
N TRP A 44 -0.32 -13.25 0.93
CA TRP A 44 0.87 -12.96 0.14
C TRP A 44 1.58 -11.69 0.62
N ALA A 45 0.83 -10.59 0.84
CA ALA A 45 1.44 -9.35 1.32
C ALA A 45 2.14 -9.56 2.67
N ARG A 46 1.57 -10.37 3.56
CA ARG A 46 2.16 -10.71 4.86
C ARG A 46 3.38 -11.62 4.77
N SER A 47 3.54 -12.41 3.71
CA SER A 47 4.65 -13.35 3.58
C SER A 47 5.97 -12.70 3.18
N LEU A 48 5.97 -11.41 2.79
CA LEU A 48 7.17 -10.69 2.33
C LEU A 48 8.13 -10.29 3.46
N GLY A 49 7.70 -10.31 4.72
CA GLY A 49 8.57 -10.09 5.88
C GLY A 49 7.92 -9.29 7.01
N LYS A 50 8.74 -8.59 7.80
CA LYS A 50 8.29 -7.83 8.98
C LYS A 50 7.58 -6.54 8.56
N HIS A 51 6.32 -6.39 8.95
CA HIS A 51 5.44 -5.31 8.50
C HIS A 51 4.54 -4.75 9.61
N ILE A 52 3.90 -3.61 9.34
CA ILE A 52 2.69 -3.19 10.03
C ILE A 52 1.49 -3.56 9.13
N SER A 53 0.44 -4.14 9.72
CA SER A 53 -0.80 -4.46 9.01
C SER A 53 -1.94 -3.68 9.65
N PHE A 54 -2.64 -2.91 8.83
CA PHE A 54 -3.88 -2.25 9.16
C PHE A 54 -5.02 -2.96 8.44
N VAL A 55 -6.02 -3.41 9.20
CA VAL A 55 -7.13 -4.20 8.69
C VAL A 55 -8.43 -3.49 9.07
N ILE A 56 -9.27 -3.18 8.09
CA ILE A 56 -10.55 -2.44 8.22
C ILE A 56 -10.37 -0.98 8.66
N ASN A 57 -9.48 -0.69 9.61
CA ASN A 57 -9.22 0.65 10.13
C ASN A 57 -7.71 0.94 10.20
N PHE A 58 -7.36 2.20 10.01
CA PHE A 58 -6.01 2.72 10.24
C PHE A 58 -5.89 3.29 11.66
N SER A 59 -4.74 3.07 12.32
CA SER A 59 -4.45 3.66 13.62
C SER A 59 -2.96 3.98 13.77
N LEU A 60 -2.62 5.23 14.06
CA LEU A 60 -1.23 5.62 14.26
C LEU A 60 -0.61 5.01 15.52
N ARG A 61 -1.42 4.52 16.47
CA ARG A 61 -0.91 3.82 17.67
C ARG A 61 -0.13 2.57 17.36
N ALA A 62 -0.44 1.91 16.24
CA ALA A 62 0.27 0.71 15.82
C ALA A 62 1.52 1.01 14.98
N TRP A 63 1.89 2.30 14.84
CA TRP A 63 3.09 2.69 14.12
C TRP A 63 4.35 2.11 14.78
N ARG A 64 5.24 1.57 13.95
CA ARG A 64 6.50 0.96 14.35
C ARG A 64 7.59 1.33 13.36
N ASP A 65 8.77 1.68 13.85
CA ASP A 65 9.89 2.02 12.97
C ASP A 65 10.75 0.83 12.60
N ASP A 66 10.64 -0.27 13.34
CA ASP A 66 11.43 -1.49 13.17
C ASP A 66 10.83 -2.48 12.14
N VAL A 67 10.00 -2.00 11.21
CA VAL A 67 9.36 -2.79 10.15
C VAL A 67 9.81 -2.34 8.76
N LYS A 68 9.69 -3.24 7.78
CA LYS A 68 10.13 -2.99 6.40
C LYS A 68 9.08 -2.33 5.53
N TYR A 69 7.80 -2.62 5.74
CA TYR A 69 6.70 -2.14 4.89
C TYR A 69 5.37 -2.07 5.63
N ILE A 70 4.39 -1.45 4.98
CA ILE A 70 3.02 -1.27 5.48
C ILE A 70 2.05 -2.06 4.60
N ILE A 71 1.04 -2.66 5.22
CA ILE A 71 -0.09 -3.28 4.54
C ILE A 71 -1.36 -2.56 4.96
N LEU A 72 -2.10 -2.00 4.01
CA LEU A 72 -3.49 -1.58 4.18
C LEU A 72 -4.39 -2.63 3.56
N ASP A 73 -5.38 -3.09 4.30
CA ASP A 73 -6.15 -4.25 3.88
C ASP A 73 -7.61 -4.06 4.25
N ASP A 74 -8.41 -3.90 3.20
CA ASP A 74 -9.85 -3.67 3.27
C ASP A 74 -10.23 -2.42 4.09
N ILE A 75 -9.43 -1.36 3.97
CA ILE A 75 -9.72 -0.06 4.59
C ILE A 75 -10.42 0.83 3.57
N PRO A 76 -11.58 1.42 3.90
CA PRO A 76 -12.26 2.35 3.01
C PRO A 76 -11.35 3.49 2.56
N TRP A 77 -11.34 3.79 1.27
CA TRP A 77 -10.46 4.85 0.74
C TRP A 77 -10.74 6.21 1.38
N THR A 78 -12.00 6.50 1.73
CA THR A 78 -12.41 7.74 2.40
C THR A 78 -11.69 7.96 3.75
N ASP A 79 -11.31 6.89 4.44
CA ASP A 79 -10.65 6.99 5.74
C ASP A 79 -9.15 7.27 5.58
N ILE A 80 -8.58 7.00 4.40
CA ILE A 80 -7.14 7.11 4.12
C ILE A 80 -6.83 8.27 3.18
N SER A 81 -7.74 8.65 2.29
CA SER A 81 -7.50 9.65 1.23
C SER A 81 -6.92 10.98 1.73
N PRO A 82 -7.28 11.52 2.91
CA PRO A 82 -6.70 12.78 3.40
C PRO A 82 -5.20 12.69 3.74
N ILE A 83 -4.73 11.48 4.08
CA ILE A 83 -3.34 11.22 4.46
C ILE A 83 -2.60 10.33 3.46
N ALA A 84 -3.27 9.85 2.42
CA ALA A 84 -2.80 8.77 1.56
C ALA A 84 -1.45 9.08 0.91
N LYS A 85 -1.22 10.32 0.46
CA LYS A 85 0.10 10.71 -0.10
C LYS A 85 1.20 10.60 0.97
N GLY A 86 0.93 11.04 2.20
CA GLY A 86 1.88 10.90 3.30
C GLY A 86 2.13 9.45 3.71
N LEU A 87 1.10 8.60 3.63
CA LEU A 87 1.13 7.22 4.10
C LEU A 87 1.67 6.24 3.04
N LEU A 88 1.29 6.38 1.78
CA LEU A 88 1.49 5.37 0.74
C LEU A 88 2.76 5.57 -0.08
N VAL A 89 3.18 6.82 -0.32
CA VAL A 89 4.31 7.09 -1.22
C VAL A 89 5.65 7.28 -0.51
N ALA A 90 5.72 6.97 0.79
CA ALA A 90 6.93 6.98 1.60
C ALA A 90 7.80 8.26 1.46
N PRO A 91 7.25 9.46 1.74
CA PRO A 91 7.91 10.74 1.47
C PRO A 91 9.08 11.11 2.41
N GLY A 92 9.39 10.27 3.41
CA GLY A 92 10.27 10.65 4.52
C GLY A 92 9.53 11.13 5.75
N ASN A 93 9.95 12.28 6.30
CA ASN A 93 9.30 12.84 7.48
C ASN A 93 7.95 13.46 7.09
N VAL A 94 6.87 13.00 7.72
CA VAL A 94 5.52 13.44 7.40
C VAL A 94 4.66 13.54 8.65
N ASN A 95 3.78 14.54 8.70
CA ASN A 95 2.76 14.64 9.73
C ASN A 95 1.53 13.84 9.28
N LEU A 96 1.26 12.73 9.95
CA LEU A 96 0.04 11.95 9.76
C LEU A 96 -0.95 12.27 10.88
N THR A 97 -2.24 12.15 10.58
CA THR A 97 -3.31 12.17 11.58
C THR A 97 -4.08 10.87 11.47
N ASP A 98 -4.68 10.43 12.56
CA ASP A 98 -5.76 9.44 12.51
C ASP A 98 -7.03 10.06 13.10
N LYS A 99 -8.16 9.34 12.99
CA LYS A 99 -9.47 9.81 13.42
C LYS A 99 -9.57 10.06 14.93
N TYR A 100 -8.76 9.39 15.74
CA TYR A 100 -8.85 9.32 17.19
C TYR A 100 -7.62 9.92 17.91
N MET A 101 -6.71 10.55 17.16
CA MET A 101 -5.47 11.07 17.69
C MET A 101 -5.08 12.40 17.05
N SER A 102 -4.32 13.19 17.81
CA SER A 102 -3.64 14.35 17.27
C SER A 102 -2.62 13.96 16.20
N LYS A 103 -2.23 14.94 15.38
CA LYS A 103 -1.18 14.78 14.38
C LYS A 103 0.10 14.27 15.03
N MET A 104 0.71 13.27 14.41
CA MET A 104 1.99 12.70 14.80
C MET A 104 2.99 12.88 13.66
N ASN A 105 4.20 13.32 14.00
CA ASN A 105 5.31 13.32 13.05
C ASN A 105 5.90 11.90 13.00
N VAL A 106 5.93 11.31 11.82
CA VAL A 106 6.48 9.97 11.60
C VAL A 106 7.52 9.99 10.48
N LYS A 107 8.53 9.14 10.60
CA LYS A 107 9.48 8.85 9.53
C LYS A 107 8.93 7.71 8.66
N ASN A 108 8.25 8.08 7.58
CA ASN A 108 7.69 7.13 6.62
C ASN A 108 8.59 6.96 5.39
N ASN A 109 9.49 5.99 5.46
CA ASN A 109 10.30 5.50 4.34
C ASN A 109 9.86 4.10 3.89
N LYS A 110 8.65 3.67 4.27
CA LYS A 110 8.22 2.29 4.15
C LYS A 110 7.35 2.14 2.90
N PRO A 111 7.69 1.26 1.93
CA PRO A 111 6.78 0.95 0.83
C PRO A 111 5.46 0.40 1.39
N CYS A 112 4.38 0.64 0.65
CA CYS A 112 3.04 0.26 1.08
C CYS A 112 2.37 -0.68 0.07
N ILE A 113 1.70 -1.70 0.58
CA ILE A 113 0.86 -2.62 -0.17
C ILE A 113 -0.59 -2.40 0.25
N VAL A 114 -1.46 -2.12 -0.71
CA VAL A 114 -2.88 -1.85 -0.50
C VAL A 114 -3.69 -2.99 -1.09
N CYS A 115 -4.35 -3.77 -0.24
CA CYS A 115 -5.25 -4.85 -0.62
C CYS A 115 -6.68 -4.31 -0.60
N ILE A 116 -7.31 -4.19 -1.77
CA ILE A 116 -8.65 -3.62 -1.93
C ILE A 116 -9.51 -4.46 -2.87
N ASN A 117 -10.82 -4.19 -2.82
CA ASN A 117 -11.79 -4.76 -3.74
C ASN A 117 -11.89 -3.91 -5.01
N ASP A 118 -12.51 -4.47 -6.05
CA ASP A 118 -12.61 -3.85 -7.37
C ASP A 118 -13.33 -2.49 -7.32
N ASP A 119 -14.42 -2.39 -6.56
CA ASP A 119 -15.22 -1.17 -6.39
C ASP A 119 -14.44 -0.03 -5.74
N GLU A 120 -13.65 -0.33 -4.71
CA GLU A 120 -12.75 0.64 -4.08
C GLU A 120 -11.62 1.05 -5.03
N GLY A 121 -11.07 0.10 -5.80
CA GLY A 121 -10.05 0.39 -6.81
C GLY A 121 -10.56 1.36 -7.89
N GLU A 122 -11.75 1.11 -8.42
CA GLU A 122 -12.42 2.00 -9.37
C GLU A 122 -12.69 3.38 -8.74
N ARG A 123 -13.17 3.43 -7.50
CA ARG A 123 -13.41 4.69 -6.78
C ARG A 123 -12.15 5.54 -6.67
N ILE A 124 -11.00 4.92 -6.38
CA ILE A 124 -9.72 5.65 -6.31
C ILE A 124 -9.34 6.21 -7.67
N LEU A 125 -9.40 5.38 -8.72
CA LEU A 125 -8.98 5.74 -10.07
C LEU A 125 -9.85 6.83 -10.72
N HIS A 126 -11.11 6.94 -10.30
CA HIS A 126 -12.06 7.96 -10.76
C HIS A 126 -12.22 9.14 -9.78
N SER A 127 -11.46 9.15 -8.68
CA SER A 127 -11.42 10.30 -7.77
C SER A 127 -10.65 11.48 -8.39
N ASP A 128 -10.74 12.65 -7.76
CA ASP A 128 -9.93 13.83 -8.06
C ASP A 128 -8.41 13.56 -8.00
N THR A 129 -8.00 12.57 -7.21
CA THR A 129 -6.60 12.12 -7.10
C THR A 129 -6.28 10.91 -7.99
N GLY A 130 -7.21 10.46 -8.83
CA GLY A 130 -7.07 9.26 -9.64
C GLY A 130 -5.81 9.24 -10.52
N ASP A 131 -5.53 10.33 -11.22
CA ASP A 131 -4.34 10.42 -12.08
C ASP A 131 -3.03 10.35 -11.29
N TYR A 132 -3.00 10.95 -10.10
CA TYR A 132 -1.86 10.83 -9.20
C TYR A 132 -1.61 9.36 -8.83
N TRP A 133 -2.64 8.58 -8.55
CA TRP A 133 -2.48 7.17 -8.18
C TRP A 133 -2.19 6.25 -9.37
N LYS A 134 -2.61 6.62 -10.59
CA LYS A 134 -2.17 5.92 -11.81
C LYS A 134 -0.65 6.02 -11.99
N GLU A 135 -0.08 7.18 -11.70
CA GLU A 135 1.37 7.44 -11.81
C GLU A 135 2.18 6.88 -10.63
N ASN A 136 1.60 6.92 -9.41
CA ASN A 136 2.31 6.58 -8.16
C ASN A 136 1.91 5.23 -7.57
N GLY A 137 1.09 4.47 -8.29
CA GLY A 137 0.62 3.16 -7.91
C GLY A 137 1.00 2.11 -8.94
N VAL A 138 1.45 0.95 -8.46
CA VAL A 138 1.57 -0.27 -9.26
C VAL A 138 0.29 -1.06 -9.05
N TRP A 139 -0.59 -1.04 -10.05
CA TRP A 139 -1.91 -1.68 -9.99
C TRP A 139 -1.88 -3.11 -10.53
N ILE A 140 -2.29 -4.07 -9.70
CA ILE A 140 -2.39 -5.51 -10.00
C ILE A 140 -3.85 -5.94 -9.83
N PRO A 141 -4.64 -5.95 -10.91
CA PRO A 141 -6.02 -6.43 -10.87
C PRO A 141 -6.07 -7.96 -10.94
N LEU A 142 -6.65 -8.60 -9.93
CA LEU A 142 -6.81 -10.05 -9.86
C LEU A 142 -8.19 -10.44 -10.37
N ARG A 143 -8.22 -11.21 -11.46
CA ARG A 143 -9.44 -11.78 -12.02
C ARG A 143 -9.94 -12.95 -11.16
N ARG A 144 -11.24 -13.23 -11.27
CA ARG A 144 -11.86 -14.37 -10.59
C ARG A 144 -11.10 -15.67 -10.88
N GLY A 145 -10.66 -16.35 -9.82
CA GLY A 145 -9.92 -17.62 -9.91
C GLY A 145 -8.40 -17.46 -9.92
N GLN A 146 -7.88 -16.25 -10.11
CA GLN A 146 -6.47 -15.97 -9.90
C GLN A 146 -6.16 -15.93 -8.40
N LYS A 147 -4.97 -16.41 -8.03
CA LYS A 147 -4.50 -16.38 -6.65
C LYS A 147 -3.06 -15.89 -6.60
N MET A 148 -2.75 -15.17 -5.52
CA MET A 148 -1.38 -14.75 -5.24
C MET A 148 -0.47 -15.93 -4.87
N PHE A 149 -1.03 -17.10 -4.55
CA PHE A 149 -0.36 -18.37 -4.29
C PHE A 149 -1.04 -19.50 -5.05
#